data_AF-A0A520DXD3-F1
#
_entry.id   AF-A0A520DXD3-F1
#
_cell.length_a   1.000
_cell.length_b   1.000
_cell.length_c   1.000
_cell.angle_alpha   90.00
_cell.angle_beta   90.00
_cell.angle_gamma   90.00
#
_symmetry.space_group_name_H-M   'P 1'
#
loop_
_entity.id
_entity.type
_entity.pdbx_description
1 polymer ?
#
loop_
_entity_poly.entity_id
_entity_poly.type
_entity_poly.pdbx_seq_one_letter_code
_entity_poly.pdbx_strand_id
1 'polypeptide(L)'
;MQRLEYFYKSTGLILSKTINTLTSLAKILVQSKFNLTVYKPENANKCIILGNGPSLATSLEKYESKLKNYPLLCVNLFALNKEYELLKPKYYVMHDPALWKSEGDLTKKIANAIKTKTSWSIKIFFPYQSRNSKFIQELNSDFVEVVYYNYTVFKGFTKIANQAFKYNLAMPQSQNVLVACLYLCIN
;
A
#
# COMPACT_ATOMS: atom_id res chain seq x y z
N MET A 1 -14.60 -26.12 36.22
CA MET A 1 -13.33 -25.49 35.80
C MET A 1 -13.36 -24.97 34.36
N GLN A 2 -13.65 -25.79 33.33
CA GLN A 2 -13.66 -25.34 31.92
C GLN A 2 -14.54 -24.11 31.60
N ARG A 3 -15.75 -24.00 32.19
CA ARG A 3 -16.63 -22.81 31.99
C ARG A 3 -16.06 -21.52 32.58
N LEU A 4 -15.34 -21.62 33.70
CA LEU A 4 -14.71 -20.49 34.37
C LEU A 4 -13.49 -19.98 33.58
N GLU A 5 -12.68 -20.92 33.05
CA GLU A 5 -11.57 -20.60 32.16
C GLU A 5 -12.04 -19.98 30.84
N TYR A 6 -13.11 -20.50 30.26
CA TYR A 6 -13.71 -19.92 29.05
C TYR A 6 -14.19 -18.48 29.30
N PHE A 7 -14.88 -18.25 30.42
CA PHE A 7 -15.33 -16.93 30.83
C PHE A 7 -14.15 -15.97 31.04
N TYR A 8 -13.12 -16.39 31.78
CA TYR A 8 -11.91 -15.58 32.02
C TYR A 8 -11.16 -15.25 30.71
N LYS A 9 -11.00 -16.22 29.81
CA LYS A 9 -10.39 -15.98 28.49
C LYS A 9 -11.23 -15.02 27.66
N SER A 10 -12.56 -15.16 27.69
CA SER A 10 -13.49 -14.29 26.96
C SER A 10 -13.46 -12.85 27.48
N THR A 11 -13.50 -12.64 28.80
CA THR A 11 -13.42 -11.31 29.41
C THR A 11 -12.07 -10.65 29.14
N GLY A 12 -10.97 -11.40 29.23
CA GLY A 12 -9.63 -10.92 28.85
C GLY A 12 -9.53 -10.53 27.38
N LEU A 13 -10.15 -11.30 26.47
CA LEU A 13 -10.19 -10.97 25.04
C LEU A 13 -11.00 -9.70 24.76
N ILE A 14 -12.15 -9.52 25.42
CA ILE A 14 -12.97 -8.31 25.27
C ILE A 14 -12.20 -7.09 25.77
N LEU A 15 -11.60 -7.17 26.97
CA LEU A 15 -10.80 -6.09 27.53
C LEU A 15 -9.65 -5.70 26.61
N SER A 16 -8.90 -6.69 26.11
CA SER A 16 -7.81 -6.48 25.14
C SER A 16 -8.33 -5.82 23.85
N LYS A 17 -9.46 -6.27 23.30
CA LYS A 17 -10.06 -5.64 22.11
C LYS A 17 -10.49 -4.20 22.38
N THR A 18 -11.04 -3.89 23.55
CA THR A 18 -11.40 -2.53 23.94
C THR A 18 -10.18 -1.62 24.01
N ILE A 19 -9.13 -2.03 24.75
CA ILE A 19 -7.88 -1.25 24.86
C ILE A 19 -7.25 -1.03 23.48
N ASN A 20 -7.16 -2.07 22.66
CA ASN A 20 -6.61 -1.99 21.31
C ASN A 20 -7.44 -1.05 20.41
N THR A 21 -8.77 -1.11 20.52
CA THR A 21 -9.68 -0.23 19.76
C THR A 21 -9.46 1.22 20.15
N LEU A 22 -9.46 1.54 21.45
CA LEU A 22 -9.22 2.90 21.94
C LEU A 22 -7.86 3.43 21.49
N THR A 23 -6.81 2.61 21.61
CA THR A 23 -5.46 2.94 21.16
C THR A 23 -5.43 3.21 19.65
N SER A 24 -6.14 2.41 18.86
CA SER A 24 -6.20 2.57 17.40
C SER A 24 -6.97 3.82 17.00
N LEU A 25 -8.06 4.15 17.68
CA LEU A 25 -8.80 5.40 17.48
C LEU A 25 -7.94 6.62 17.82
N ALA A 26 -7.18 6.57 18.92
CA ALA A 26 -6.22 7.63 19.24
C ALA A 26 -5.15 7.79 18.14
N LYS A 27 -4.61 6.68 17.61
CA LYS A 27 -3.68 6.72 16.47
C LYS A 27 -4.31 7.35 15.23
N ILE A 28 -5.56 7.05 14.91
CA ILE A 28 -6.28 7.67 13.79
C ILE A 28 -6.33 9.19 13.95
N LEU A 29 -6.71 9.67 15.14
CA LEU A 29 -6.80 11.11 15.42
C LEU A 29 -5.45 11.83 15.25
N VAL A 30 -4.34 11.17 15.62
CA VAL A 30 -3.00 11.77 15.59
C VAL A 30 -2.31 11.61 14.22
N GLN A 31 -2.48 10.47 13.55
CA GLN A 31 -1.65 10.08 12.40
C GLN A 31 -2.39 10.13 11.07
N SER A 32 -3.72 10.02 11.07
CA SER A 32 -4.50 9.95 9.83
C SER A 32 -4.95 11.32 9.37
N LYS A 33 -4.96 11.51 8.04
CA LYS A 33 -5.55 12.68 7.39
C LYS A 33 -6.99 12.36 6.99
N PHE A 34 -7.95 13.04 7.63
CA PHE A 34 -9.39 12.81 7.46
C PHE A 34 -9.95 13.20 6.09
N ASN A 35 -9.29 14.13 5.39
CA ASN A 35 -9.75 14.63 4.10
C ASN A 35 -9.00 13.99 2.92
N LEU A 36 -8.43 12.79 3.10
CA LEU A 36 -7.85 12.03 1.98
C LEU A 36 -8.93 11.22 1.28
N THR A 37 -9.21 11.60 0.05
CA THR A 37 -10.09 10.82 -0.82
C THR A 37 -9.41 9.50 -1.20
N VAL A 38 -10.14 8.39 -1.07
CA VAL A 38 -9.71 7.10 -1.61
C VAL A 38 -9.73 7.17 -3.12
N TYR A 39 -8.61 6.89 -3.75
CA TYR A 39 -8.56 6.75 -5.19
C TYR A 39 -9.39 5.53 -5.61
N LYS A 40 -10.37 5.74 -6.49
CA LYS A 40 -11.18 4.67 -7.07
C LYS A 40 -10.86 4.56 -8.56
N PRO A 41 -10.40 3.40 -9.04
CA PRO A 41 -10.12 3.23 -10.45
C PRO A 41 -11.42 3.21 -11.26
N GLU A 42 -11.44 3.93 -12.38
CA GLU A 42 -12.52 3.82 -13.36
C GLU A 42 -12.50 2.42 -14.00
N ASN A 43 -13.62 1.70 -13.92
CA ASN A 43 -13.89 0.46 -14.66
C ASN A 43 -12.92 -0.72 -14.42
N ALA A 44 -12.28 -0.81 -13.26
CA ALA A 44 -11.38 -1.93 -12.95
C ALA A 44 -11.99 -2.90 -11.91
N ASN A 45 -12.59 -4.00 -12.39
CA ASN A 45 -13.03 -5.10 -11.51
C ASN A 45 -11.91 -6.08 -11.17
N LYS A 46 -10.77 -6.00 -11.87
CA LYS A 46 -9.60 -6.88 -11.72
C LYS A 46 -8.33 -6.10 -12.02
N CYS A 47 -7.26 -6.44 -11.32
CA CYS A 47 -5.90 -5.96 -11.57
C CYS A 47 -4.89 -7.08 -11.28
N ILE A 48 -3.66 -6.90 -11.74
CA ILE A 48 -2.56 -7.83 -11.46
C ILE A 48 -1.47 -7.09 -10.69
N ILE A 49 -1.10 -7.63 -9.53
CA ILE A 49 -0.03 -7.11 -8.70
C ILE A 49 1.27 -7.82 -9.06
N LEU A 50 2.25 -7.06 -9.55
CA LEU A 50 3.59 -7.51 -9.89
C LEU A 50 4.47 -7.40 -8.64
N GLY A 51 4.64 -8.51 -7.93
CA GLY A 51 5.58 -8.60 -6.81
C GLY A 51 7.03 -8.71 -7.27
N ASN A 52 7.99 -8.49 -6.36
CA ASN A 52 9.44 -8.51 -6.66
C ASN A 52 10.11 -9.87 -6.35
N GLY A 53 9.37 -10.98 -6.39
CA GLY A 53 9.92 -12.30 -6.11
C GLY A 53 10.70 -12.89 -7.30
N PRO A 54 11.62 -13.84 -7.08
CA PRO A 54 12.41 -14.46 -8.16
C PRO A 54 11.55 -15.20 -9.20
N SER A 55 10.36 -15.65 -8.81
CA SER A 55 9.39 -16.30 -9.71
C SER A 55 8.69 -15.35 -10.68
N LEU A 56 8.93 -14.04 -10.59
CA LEU A 56 8.30 -13.05 -11.45
C LEU A 56 8.65 -13.30 -12.92
N ALA A 57 9.93 -13.51 -13.26
CA ALA A 57 10.37 -13.69 -14.65
C ALA A 57 9.61 -14.83 -15.34
N THR A 58 9.55 -16.00 -14.71
CA THR A 58 8.78 -17.15 -15.22
C THR A 58 7.28 -16.86 -15.34
N SER A 59 6.73 -16.07 -14.42
CA SER A 59 5.32 -15.68 -14.46
C SER A 59 5.00 -14.70 -15.60
N LEU A 60 5.93 -13.79 -15.89
CA LEU A 60 5.78 -12.82 -16.99
C LEU A 60 5.77 -13.52 -18.34
N GLU A 61 6.66 -14.49 -18.56
CA GLU A 61 6.67 -15.32 -19.77
C GLU A 61 5.39 -16.17 -19.89
N LYS A 62 5.02 -16.87 -18.81
CA LYS A 62 3.87 -17.79 -18.81
C LYS A 62 2.52 -17.08 -19.01
N TYR A 63 2.38 -15.85 -18.53
CA TYR A 63 1.11 -15.13 -18.49
C TYR A 63 1.08 -13.86 -19.34
N GLU A 64 2.02 -13.68 -20.27
CA GLU A 64 2.18 -12.47 -21.09
C GLU A 64 0.85 -11.97 -21.69
N SER A 65 0.09 -12.87 -22.32
CA SER A 65 -1.20 -12.55 -22.94
C SER A 65 -2.24 -12.05 -21.94
N LYS A 66 -2.24 -12.58 -20.70
CA LYS A 66 -3.15 -12.13 -19.64
C LYS A 66 -2.75 -10.77 -19.09
N LEU A 67 -1.45 -10.50 -18.96
CA LEU A 67 -0.94 -9.23 -18.41
C LEU A 67 -1.41 -8.03 -19.24
N LYS A 68 -1.52 -8.18 -20.56
CA LYS A 68 -2.00 -7.14 -21.48
C LYS A 68 -3.47 -6.78 -21.29
N ASN A 69 -4.26 -7.66 -20.67
CA ASN A 69 -5.72 -7.49 -20.54
C ASN A 69 -6.17 -6.85 -19.22
N TYR A 70 -5.25 -6.61 -18.28
CA TYR A 70 -5.61 -6.08 -16.96
C TYR A 70 -4.68 -4.94 -16.54
N PRO A 71 -5.19 -3.95 -15.77
CA PRO A 71 -4.33 -2.96 -15.14
C PRO A 71 -3.26 -3.63 -14.26
N LEU A 72 -2.01 -3.24 -14.49
CA LEU A 72 -0.87 -3.74 -13.73
C LEU A 72 -0.51 -2.77 -12.60
N LEU A 73 -0.22 -3.34 -11.44
CA LEU A 73 0.25 -2.64 -10.26
C LEU A 73 1.63 -3.18 -9.87
N CYS A 74 2.65 -2.32 -9.84
CA CYS A 74 4.00 -2.71 -9.43
C CYS A 74 4.37 -2.16 -8.05
N VAL A 75 5.48 -2.62 -7.46
CA VAL A 75 5.81 -2.35 -6.06
C VAL A 75 7.28 -2.05 -5.79
N ASN A 76 7.55 -1.18 -4.82
CA ASN A 76 8.88 -0.83 -4.30
C ASN A 76 9.99 -0.67 -5.37
N LEU A 77 10.88 -1.64 -5.53
CA LEU A 77 12.08 -1.56 -6.38
C LEU A 77 11.81 -1.79 -7.88
N PHE A 78 10.57 -2.04 -8.28
CA PHE A 78 10.23 -2.55 -9.61
C PHE A 78 10.72 -1.67 -10.78
N ALA A 79 10.83 -0.34 -10.61
CA ALA A 79 11.37 0.57 -11.63
C ALA A 79 12.81 0.23 -12.07
N LEU A 80 13.56 -0.50 -11.26
CA LEU A 80 14.92 -0.92 -11.58
C LEU A 80 14.95 -2.08 -12.57
N ASN A 81 13.85 -2.81 -12.73
CA ASN A 81 13.75 -3.96 -13.62
C ASN A 81 13.54 -3.51 -15.08
N LYS A 82 13.96 -4.36 -16.04
CA LYS A 82 13.76 -4.11 -17.48
C LYS A 82 12.28 -4.14 -17.86
N GLU A 83 11.48 -4.92 -17.12
CA GLU A 83 10.06 -5.12 -17.40
C GLU A 83 9.21 -3.90 -17.02
N TYR A 84 9.76 -2.92 -16.30
CA TYR A 84 9.06 -1.67 -15.99
C TYR A 84 8.59 -0.93 -17.24
N GLU A 85 9.49 -0.72 -18.19
CA GLU A 85 9.21 -0.01 -19.44
C GLU A 85 8.42 -0.85 -20.44
N LEU A 86 8.59 -2.18 -20.36
CA LEU A 86 7.86 -3.13 -21.20
C LEU A 86 6.39 -3.22 -20.80
N LEU A 87 6.12 -3.35 -19.50
CA LEU A 87 4.78 -3.62 -18.98
C LEU A 87 3.98 -2.35 -18.70
N LYS A 88 4.65 -1.19 -18.54
CA LYS A 88 4.03 0.13 -18.35
C LYS A 88 2.91 0.11 -17.30
N PRO A 89 3.20 -0.27 -16.04
CA PRO A 89 2.19 -0.42 -15.01
C PRO A 89 1.38 0.87 -14.80
N LYS A 90 0.07 0.71 -14.62
CA LYS A 90 -0.86 1.82 -14.39
C LYS A 90 -0.76 2.36 -12.96
N TYR A 91 -0.40 1.48 -12.02
CA TYR A 91 -0.32 1.78 -10.60
C TYR A 91 1.03 1.33 -10.02
N TYR A 92 1.51 2.05 -9.01
CA TYR A 92 2.75 1.74 -8.32
C TYR A 92 2.55 1.95 -6.82
N VAL A 93 2.75 0.94 -5.98
CA VAL A 93 2.67 1.10 -4.52
C VAL A 93 4.07 1.12 -3.90
N MET A 94 4.37 2.22 -3.23
CA MET A 94 5.58 2.40 -2.42
C MET A 94 5.18 2.34 -0.95
N HIS A 95 5.47 1.22 -0.28
CA HIS A 95 5.06 1.00 1.11
C HIS A 95 6.24 0.81 2.08
N ASP A 96 7.46 0.61 1.59
CA ASP A 96 8.61 0.43 2.46
C ASP A 96 9.15 1.78 2.98
N PRO A 97 9.11 2.05 4.30
CA PRO A 97 9.61 3.29 4.86
C PRO A 97 11.09 3.57 4.57
N ALA A 98 11.90 2.55 4.28
CA ALA A 98 13.30 2.74 3.89
C ALA A 98 13.41 3.65 2.65
N LEU A 99 12.42 3.62 1.75
CA LEU A 99 12.39 4.40 0.51
C LEU A 99 12.23 5.91 0.73
N TRP A 100 11.72 6.35 1.88
CA TRP A 100 11.48 7.78 2.13
C TRP A 100 12.00 8.29 3.48
N LYS A 101 12.42 7.41 4.38
CA LYS A 101 13.10 7.77 5.63
C LYS A 101 14.62 7.76 5.50
N SER A 102 15.17 7.10 4.49
CA SER A 102 16.61 7.05 4.24
C SER A 102 16.96 7.71 2.91
N GLU A 103 17.96 8.59 2.93
CA GLU A 103 18.50 9.25 1.73
C GLU A 103 19.69 8.46 1.17
N GLY A 104 19.48 7.16 0.93
CA GLY A 104 20.50 6.26 0.39
C GLY A 104 20.58 6.26 -1.14
N ASP A 105 21.66 5.70 -1.67
CA ASP A 105 21.86 5.54 -3.12
C ASP A 105 20.74 4.75 -3.80
N LEU A 106 20.16 3.77 -3.10
CA LEU A 106 19.06 2.98 -3.63
C LEU A 106 17.82 3.85 -3.89
N THR A 107 17.46 4.71 -2.94
CA THR A 107 16.34 5.66 -3.06
C THR A 107 16.52 6.57 -4.27
N LYS A 108 17.71 7.15 -4.43
CA LYS A 108 18.05 8.00 -5.59
C LYS A 108 18.00 7.25 -6.91
N LYS A 109 18.51 6.01 -6.94
CA LYS A 109 18.45 5.14 -8.13
C LYS A 109 17.01 4.85 -8.56
N ILE A 110 16.12 4.59 -7.61
CA ILE A 110 14.69 4.35 -7.89
C ILE A 110 14.02 5.62 -8.40
N ALA A 111 14.22 6.75 -7.72
CA ALA A 111 13.64 8.03 -8.14
C ALA A 111 14.09 8.41 -9.56
N ASN A 112 15.40 8.28 -9.83
CA ASN A 112 15.95 8.50 -11.16
C ASN A 112 15.36 7.53 -12.19
N ALA A 113 15.26 6.23 -11.88
CA ALA A 113 14.67 5.26 -12.79
C ALA A 113 13.21 5.58 -13.11
N ILE A 114 12.40 5.96 -12.12
CA ILE A 114 11.02 6.40 -12.37
C ILE A 114 11.02 7.63 -13.26
N LYS A 115 11.82 8.63 -12.94
CA LYS A 115 11.86 9.90 -13.69
C LYS A 115 12.28 9.73 -15.14
N THR A 116 13.28 8.89 -15.42
CA THR A 116 13.85 8.77 -16.78
C THR A 116 13.15 7.71 -17.63
N LYS A 117 12.61 6.65 -17.02
CA LYS A 117 11.99 5.53 -17.76
C LYS A 117 10.48 5.68 -17.97
N THR A 118 9.82 6.49 -17.15
CA THR A 118 8.35 6.63 -17.23
C THR A 118 7.97 7.57 -18.35
N SER A 119 7.23 7.03 -19.33
CA SER A 119 6.71 7.77 -20.49
C SER A 119 5.18 7.60 -20.66
N TRP A 120 4.50 7.12 -19.63
CA TRP A 120 3.06 6.86 -19.62
C TRP A 120 2.45 7.32 -18.28
N SER A 121 1.17 7.68 -18.28
CA SER A 121 0.48 8.08 -17.04
C SER A 121 0.49 6.94 -16.02
N ILE A 122 1.08 7.21 -14.85
CA ILE A 122 1.19 6.28 -13.73
C ILE A 122 0.77 6.97 -12.43
N LYS A 123 0.02 6.25 -11.59
CA LYS A 123 -0.31 6.69 -10.23
C LYS A 123 0.58 5.97 -9.22
N ILE A 124 1.33 6.73 -8.43
CA ILE A 124 2.23 6.21 -7.41
C ILE A 124 1.66 6.48 -6.02
N PHE A 125 1.35 5.41 -5.30
CA PHE A 125 0.72 5.41 -4.00
C PHE A 125 1.74 5.44 -2.88
N PHE A 126 1.57 6.37 -1.95
CA PHE A 126 2.43 6.57 -0.78
C PHE A 126 1.61 6.68 0.52
N PRO A 127 2.13 6.18 1.65
CA PRO A 127 1.61 6.55 2.95
C PRO A 127 1.65 8.07 3.12
N TYR A 128 0.58 8.69 3.61
CA TYR A 128 0.50 10.14 3.81
C TYR A 128 1.62 10.69 4.71
N GLN A 129 2.15 9.86 5.61
CA GLN A 129 3.27 10.24 6.46
C GLN A 129 4.57 10.50 5.68
N SER A 130 4.71 10.03 4.44
CA SER A 130 5.90 10.25 3.60
C SER A 130 5.83 11.49 2.71
N ARG A 131 4.70 12.22 2.69
CA ARG A 131 4.41 13.33 1.75
C ARG A 131 5.48 14.42 1.63
N ASN A 132 6.24 14.65 2.70
CA ASN A 132 7.29 15.69 2.76
C ASN A 132 8.70 15.14 2.50
N SER A 133 8.83 13.88 2.07
CA SER A 133 10.13 13.28 1.80
C SER A 133 10.75 13.83 0.52
N LYS A 134 12.07 13.98 0.49
CA LYS A 134 12.82 14.36 -0.72
C LYS A 134 12.57 13.38 -1.86
N PHE A 135 12.44 12.09 -1.55
CA PHE A 135 12.11 11.06 -2.54
C PHE A 135 10.88 11.43 -3.37
N ILE A 136 9.78 11.84 -2.73
CA ILE A 136 8.56 12.22 -3.45
C ILE A 136 8.76 13.49 -4.28
N GLN A 137 9.52 14.46 -3.78
CA GLN A 137 9.83 15.69 -4.52
C GLN A 137 10.63 15.39 -5.80
N GLU A 138 11.49 14.38 -5.78
CA GLU A 138 12.28 13.94 -6.93
C GLU A 138 11.44 13.25 -8.03
N LEU A 139 10.22 12.80 -7.71
CA LEU A 139 9.31 12.13 -8.66
C LEU A 139 8.51 13.09 -9.56
N ASN A 140 8.77 14.40 -9.50
CA ASN A 140 8.05 15.38 -10.30
C ASN A 140 8.24 15.13 -11.81
N SER A 141 7.15 14.78 -12.50
CA SER A 141 7.09 14.44 -13.93
C SER A 141 5.65 14.58 -14.45
N ASP A 142 5.48 14.98 -15.71
CA ASP A 142 4.17 15.10 -16.37
C ASP A 142 3.38 13.77 -16.43
N PHE A 143 4.10 12.64 -16.31
CA PHE A 143 3.53 11.31 -16.36
C PHE A 143 3.18 10.74 -14.98
N VAL A 144 3.69 11.33 -13.90
CA VAL A 144 3.61 10.77 -12.55
C VAL A 144 2.61 11.55 -11.71
N GLU A 145 1.56 10.86 -11.27
CA GLU A 145 0.62 11.38 -10.28
C GLU A 145 0.87 10.72 -8.92
N VAL A 146 1.15 11.54 -7.90
CA VAL A 146 1.33 11.05 -6.52
C VAL A 146 -0.02 10.99 -5.82
N VAL A 147 -0.35 9.81 -5.28
CA VAL A 147 -1.59 9.55 -4.54
C VAL A 147 -1.26 9.12 -3.12
N TYR A 148 -1.93 9.71 -2.12
CA TYR A 148 -1.70 9.38 -0.71
C TYR A 148 -2.78 8.49 -0.12
N TYR A 149 -2.39 7.62 0.81
CA TYR A 149 -3.29 6.84 1.66
C TYR A 149 -2.84 6.87 3.11
N ASN A 150 -3.76 6.64 4.07
CA ASN A 150 -3.37 6.61 5.48
C ASN A 150 -2.84 5.23 5.86
N TYR A 151 -1.55 5.15 6.20
CA TYR A 151 -1.02 3.97 6.88
C TYR A 151 -1.12 4.11 8.39
N THR A 152 -2.33 3.91 8.93
CA THR A 152 -2.57 3.86 10.38
C THR A 152 -3.06 2.46 10.73
N VAL A 153 -2.26 1.70 11.48
CA VAL A 153 -2.60 0.32 11.80
C VAL A 153 -3.72 0.28 12.85
N PHE A 154 -4.82 -0.38 12.52
CA PHE A 154 -5.91 -0.64 13.46
C PHE A 154 -5.84 -2.05 14.05
N LYS A 155 -6.02 -2.15 15.37
CA LYS A 155 -6.20 -3.40 16.13
C LYS A 155 -7.41 -3.23 17.04
N GLY A 156 -8.23 -4.27 17.20
CA GLY A 156 -9.40 -4.22 18.07
C GLY A 156 -10.63 -4.87 17.45
N PHE A 157 -11.80 -4.27 17.63
CA PHE A 157 -13.05 -4.81 17.08
C PHE A 157 -13.12 -4.68 15.55
N THR A 158 -13.31 -5.80 14.87
CA THR A 158 -13.34 -5.89 13.39
C THR A 158 -14.38 -4.97 12.75
N LYS A 159 -15.56 -4.80 13.34
CA LYS A 159 -16.59 -3.89 12.80
C LYS A 159 -16.12 -2.44 12.74
N ILE A 160 -15.44 -1.99 13.81
CA ILE A 160 -14.88 -0.62 13.89
C ILE A 160 -13.70 -0.49 12.92
N ALA A 161 -12.83 -1.50 12.87
CA ALA A 161 -11.72 -1.56 11.93
C ALA A 161 -12.22 -1.42 10.49
N ASN A 162 -13.20 -2.23 10.07
CA ASN A 162 -13.75 -2.21 8.72
C ASN A 162 -14.36 -0.85 8.36
N GLN A 163 -15.02 -0.18 9.31
CA GLN A 163 -15.53 1.18 9.07
C GLN A 163 -14.39 2.18 8.89
N ALA A 164 -13.34 2.11 9.72
CA ALA A 164 -12.16 2.95 9.56
C ALA A 164 -11.43 2.69 8.24
N PHE A 165 -11.40 1.43 7.78
CA PHE A 165 -10.81 1.02 6.51
C PHE A 165 -11.59 1.60 5.32
N LYS A 166 -12.92 1.50 5.34
CA LYS A 166 -13.81 2.04 4.30
C LYS A 166 -13.62 3.54 4.05
N TYR A 167 -13.30 4.30 5.09
CA TYR A 167 -13.01 5.74 5.00
C TYR A 167 -11.53 6.07 4.85
N ASN A 168 -10.67 5.06 4.64
CA ASN A 168 -9.23 5.21 4.55
C ASN A 168 -8.64 5.99 5.72
N LEU A 169 -9.17 5.77 6.92
CA LEU A 169 -8.64 6.32 8.16
C LEU A 169 -7.64 5.37 8.81
N ALA A 170 -7.69 4.10 8.47
CA ALA A 170 -6.77 3.08 8.95
C ALA A 170 -6.67 1.92 7.95
N MET A 171 -5.75 1.00 8.20
CA MET A 171 -5.58 -0.21 7.41
C MET A 171 -5.06 -1.38 8.28
N PRO A 172 -5.14 -2.63 7.80
CA PRO A 172 -4.48 -3.74 8.47
C PRO A 172 -2.96 -3.53 8.57
N GLN A 173 -2.30 -4.23 9.49
CA GLN A 173 -0.85 -4.20 9.58
C GLN A 173 -0.24 -4.86 8.34
N SER A 174 0.40 -4.06 7.50
CA SER A 174 1.08 -4.53 6.30
C SER A 174 2.49 -4.98 6.65
N GLN A 175 2.70 -6.29 6.79
CA GLN A 175 4.03 -6.87 6.99
C GLN A 175 4.89 -6.78 5.72
N ASN A 176 4.26 -6.68 4.56
CA ASN A 176 4.90 -6.45 3.29
C ASN A 176 4.03 -5.54 2.41
N VAL A 177 4.61 -5.06 1.30
CA VAL A 177 3.93 -4.17 0.35
C VAL A 177 2.69 -4.80 -0.30
N LEU A 178 2.63 -6.13 -0.45
CA LEU A 178 1.49 -6.79 -1.08
C LEU A 178 0.21 -6.66 -0.24
N VAL A 179 0.32 -6.66 1.09
CA VAL A 179 -0.84 -6.41 1.97
C VAL A 179 -1.38 -4.99 1.78
N ALA A 180 -0.49 -4.00 1.62
CA ALA A 180 -0.90 -2.63 1.30
C ALA A 180 -1.55 -2.55 -0.08
N CYS A 181 -1.02 -3.26 -1.08
CA CYS A 181 -1.63 -3.33 -2.41
C CYS A 181 -3.03 -3.92 -2.35
N LEU A 182 -3.21 -5.05 -1.65
CA LEU A 182 -4.52 -5.68 -1.50
C LEU A 182 -5.52 -4.72 -0.85
N TYR A 183 -5.13 -4.04 0.24
CA TYR A 183 -5.96 -3.04 0.88
C TYR A 183 -6.38 -1.92 -0.10
N LEU A 184 -5.45 -1.37 -0.87
CA LEU A 184 -5.73 -0.31 -1.84
C LEU A 184 -6.59 -0.79 -3.02
N CYS A 185 -6.47 -2.04 -3.42
CA CYS A 185 -7.21 -2.59 -4.55
C CYS A 185 -8.65 -2.98 -4.20
N ILE A 186 -8.94 -3.32 -2.94
CA ILE A 186 -10.28 -3.79 -2.52
C ILE A 186 -11.15 -2.70 -1.88
N ASN A 187 -10.57 -1.55 -1.56
CA ASN A 187 -11.20 -0.48 -0.77
C ASN A 187 -11.51 0.75 -1.62
#